data_AF-A0A660THE3-F1
#
_entry.id   AF-A0A660THE3-F1
#
_cell.length_a   1.000
_cell.length_b   1.000
_cell.length_c   1.000
_cell.angle_alpha   90.00
_cell.angle_beta   90.00
_cell.angle_gamma   90.00
#
_symmetry.space_group_name_H-M   'P 1'
#
loop_
_entity.id
_entity.type
_entity.pdbx_description
1 polymer ?
#
loop_
_entity_poly.entity_id
_entity_poly.type
_entity_poly.pdbx_seq_one_letter_code
_entity_poly.pdbx_strand_id
1 'polypeptide(L)' 'MAADSVNPQKVPFRTTRNGHRIPVIGLGTFGSDRFSAEEISDAVIGAAEVGYRHFDCASVYGNEKQIGN' A
#
# COMPACT_ATOMS: atom_id res chain seq x y z
N MET A 1 -14.77 4.42 8.28
CA MET A 1 -14.32 3.46 7.26
C MET A 1 -15.37 3.42 6.16
N ALA A 2 -14.96 3.25 4.90
CA ALA A 2 -15.90 3.15 3.78
C ALA A 2 -16.89 1.99 4.01
N ALA A 3 -18.10 2.09 3.49
CA ALA A 3 -19.17 1.10 3.70
C ALA A 3 -18.79 -0.30 3.20
N ASP A 4 -17.82 -0.38 2.28
CA ASP A 4 -17.26 -1.57 1.64
C ASP A 4 -15.82 -1.89 2.10
N SER A 5 -15.33 -1.25 3.17
CA SER A 5 -13.98 -1.48 3.70
C SER A 5 -13.75 -2.90 4.21
N VAL A 6 -12.55 -3.43 3.97
CA VAL A 6 -12.09 -4.73 4.44
C VAL A 6 -11.52 -4.59 5.85
N ASN A 7 -11.94 -5.48 6.78
CA ASN A 7 -11.30 -5.57 8.09
C ASN A 7 -9.87 -6.12 7.94
N PRO A 8 -8.81 -5.33 8.23
CA PRO A 8 -7.43 -5.76 8.01
C PRO A 8 -7.03 -6.98 8.83
N GLN A 9 -7.69 -7.22 9.98
CA GLN A 9 -7.43 -8.39 10.84
C GLN A 9 -7.89 -9.72 10.23
N LYS A 10 -8.77 -9.66 9.21
CA LYS A 10 -9.25 -10.85 8.49
C LYS A 10 -8.40 -11.17 7.26
N VAL A 11 -7.50 -10.28 6.86
CA VAL A 11 -6.60 -10.50 5.72
C VAL A 11 -5.58 -11.58 6.11
N PRO A 12 -5.38 -12.64 5.30
CA PRO A 12 -4.37 -13.64 5.60
C PRO A 12 -2.96 -13.03 5.65
N PHE A 13 -2.11 -13.61 6.48
CA PHE A 13 -0.69 -13.26 6.57
C PHE A 13 0.16 -14.45 6.17
N ARG A 14 1.35 -14.16 5.61
CA ARG A 14 2.42 -15.16 5.44
C ARG A 14 3.56 -14.83 6.37
N THR A 15 4.16 -15.88 6.94
CA THR A 15 5.39 -15.78 7.73
C THR A 15 6.58 -15.89 6.79
N THR A 16 7.45 -14.91 6.80
CA THR A 16 8.70 -14.90 6.03
C THR A 16 9.75 -15.82 6.69
N ARG A 17 10.84 -16.11 5.98
CA ARG A 17 11.95 -16.94 6.48
C ARG A 17 12.51 -16.47 7.83
N ASN A 18 12.47 -15.16 8.10
CA ASN A 18 12.95 -14.56 9.35
C ASN A 18 11.86 -14.32 10.40
N GLY A 19 10.67 -14.94 10.26
CA GLY A 19 9.62 -14.91 11.27
C GLY A 19 8.70 -13.69 11.24
N HIS A 20 8.96 -12.70 10.37
CA HIS A 20 8.05 -11.57 10.19
C HIS A 20 6.77 -12.00 9.50
N ARG A 21 5.67 -11.29 9.76
CA ARG A 21 4.37 -11.52 9.13
C ARG A 21 4.06 -10.40 8.16
N ILE A 22 3.66 -10.75 6.95
CA ILE A 22 3.26 -9.79 5.91
C ILE A 22 1.82 -10.08 5.44
N PRO A 23 0.96 -9.06 5.26
CA PRO A 23 -0.33 -9.24 4.59
C PRO A 23 -0.13 -9.79 3.18
N VAL A 24 -0.93 -10.79 2.79
CA VAL A 24 -0.77 -11.45 1.48
C VAL A 24 -1.26 -10.60 0.30
N ILE A 25 -2.01 -9.53 0.57
CA ILE A 25 -2.45 -8.55 -0.41
C ILE A 25 -1.78 -7.22 -0.09
N GLY A 26 -1.21 -6.60 -1.12
CA GLY A 26 -0.61 -5.26 -1.03
C GLY A 26 -0.94 -4.41 -2.25
N LEU A 27 -0.66 -3.11 -2.14
CA LEU A 27 -0.78 -2.13 -3.21
C LEU A 27 0.63 -1.73 -3.70
N GLY A 28 0.90 -1.89 -4.99
CA GLY A 28 2.11 -1.37 -5.62
C GLY A 28 1.95 0.10 -6.03
N THR A 29 3.02 0.88 -5.90
CA THR A 29 2.99 2.35 -6.06
C THR A 29 3.72 2.85 -7.31
N PHE A 30 3.93 2.00 -8.31
CA PHE A 30 4.52 2.43 -9.58
C PHE A 30 3.50 3.24 -10.41
N GLY A 31 3.76 4.54 -10.59
CA GLY A 31 2.89 5.46 -11.34
C GLY A 31 3.18 5.59 -12.84
N SER A 32 4.30 5.06 -13.32
CA SER A 32 4.81 5.30 -14.69
C SER A 32 4.91 6.80 -15.03
N ASP A 33 4.77 7.16 -16.31
CA ASP A 33 4.66 8.54 -16.81
C ASP A 33 3.23 9.09 -16.79
N ARG A 34 2.26 8.28 -16.34
CA ARG A 34 0.82 8.59 -16.36
C ARG A 34 0.29 9.27 -15.10
N PHE A 35 0.94 9.04 -13.96
CA PHE A 35 0.48 9.52 -12.66
C PHE A 35 1.61 10.22 -11.92
N SER A 36 1.28 11.36 -11.31
CA SER A 36 2.18 12.12 -10.44
C SER A 36 2.43 11.40 -9.10
N ALA A 37 3.48 11.81 -8.38
CA ALA A 37 3.77 11.27 -7.05
C ALA A 37 2.65 11.59 -6.05
N GLU A 38 2.00 12.74 -6.21
CA GLU A 38 0.86 13.19 -5.42
C GLU A 38 -0.37 12.30 -5.66
N GLU A 39 -0.73 12.01 -6.92
CA GLU A 39 -1.84 11.10 -7.25
C GLU A 39 -1.62 9.68 -6.70
N ILE A 40 -0.37 9.21 -6.72
CA ILE A 40 -0.02 7.91 -6.14
C ILE A 40 -0.13 7.95 -4.61
N SER A 41 0.23 9.05 -3.96
CA SER A 41 0.04 9.22 -2.52
C SER A 41 -1.45 9.21 -2.14
N ASP A 42 -2.28 9.92 -2.90
CA ASP A 42 -3.74 9.92 -2.71
C ASP A 42 -4.33 8.50 -2.86
N ALA A 43 -3.83 7.73 -3.84
CA ALA A 43 -4.21 6.33 -4.02
C ALA A 43 -3.80 5.45 -2.83
N VAL A 44 -2.62 5.68 -2.24
CA VAL A 44 -2.17 4.98 -1.02
C VAL A 44 -3.08 5.31 0.16
N ILE A 45 -3.46 6.59 0.34
CA ILE A 45 -4.39 7.02 1.39
C ILE A 45 -5.74 6.31 1.22
N GLY A 46 -6.33 6.35 0.02
CA GLY A 46 -7.60 5.67 -0.25
C GLY A 46 -7.52 4.16 -0.02
N ALA A 47 -6.41 3.52 -0.41
CA ALA A 47 -6.19 2.10 -0.14
C ALA A 47 -6.10 1.80 1.36
N ALA A 48 -5.44 2.66 2.14
CA ALA A 48 -5.38 2.53 3.59
C ALA A 48 -6.78 2.65 4.24
N GLU A 49 -7.63 3.55 3.72
CA GLU A 49 -9.01 3.75 4.20
C GLU A 49 -9.91 2.53 3.95
N VAL A 50 -9.69 1.79 2.87
CA VAL A 50 -10.46 0.56 2.54
C VAL A 50 -9.83 -0.72 3.08
N GLY A 51 -8.66 -0.65 3.73
CA GLY A 51 -8.10 -1.74 4.55
C GLY A 51 -6.76 -2.32 4.11
N TYR A 52 -6.10 -1.79 3.08
CA TYR A 52 -4.74 -2.21 2.72
C TYR A 52 -3.75 -1.86 3.82
N ARG A 53 -2.84 -2.80 4.14
CA ARG A 53 -1.79 -2.62 5.16
C ARG A 53 -0.40 -3.05 4.69
N HIS A 54 -0.27 -3.32 3.40
CA HIS A 54 1.00 -3.65 2.75
C HIS A 54 1.10 -2.76 1.51
N PHE A 55 2.09 -1.89 1.49
CA PHE A 55 2.39 -0.97 0.40
C PHE A 55 3.77 -1.32 -0.14
N ASP A 56 3.86 -1.49 -1.44
CA ASP A 56 5.07 -1.86 -2.16
C ASP A 56 5.56 -0.66 -2.99
N CYS A 57 6.78 -0.24 -2.71
CA CYS A 57 7.41 0.93 -3.31
C CYS A 57 8.88 0.61 -3.63
N ALA A 58 9.50 1.43 -4.48
CA ALA A 58 10.91 1.36 -4.77
C ALA A 58 11.49 2.77 -4.94
N SER A 59 12.74 2.97 -4.53
CA SER A 59 13.42 4.27 -4.63
C SER A 59 13.47 4.84 -6.04
N VAL A 60 13.53 3.98 -7.07
CA VAL A 60 13.51 4.39 -8.48
C VAL A 60 12.18 5.01 -8.92
N TYR A 61 11.10 4.83 -8.16
CA TYR A 61 9.80 5.43 -8.45
C TYR A 61 9.74 6.92 -8.08
N GLY A 62 10.67 7.40 -7.23
CA GLY A 62 10.79 8.81 -6.90
C GLY A 62 9.63 9.42 -6.11
N ASN A 63 8.72 8.58 -5.58
CA ASN A 63 7.49 9.01 -4.90
C ASN A 63 7.46 8.63 -3.40
N GLU A 64 8.52 8.02 -2.86
CA GLU A 64 8.61 7.62 -1.44
C GLU A 64 8.34 8.79 -0.49
N LYS A 65 8.82 9.99 -0.82
CA LYS A 65 8.61 11.19 0.00
C LYS A 65 7.13 11.55 0.09
N GLN A 66 6.42 11.57 -1.04
CA GLN A 66 4.99 11.89 -1.08
C GLN A 66 4.14 10.83 -0.37
N ILE A 67 4.51 9.56 -0.52
CA ILE A 67 3.81 8.43 0.13
C ILE A 67 4.02 8.43 1.65
N GLY A 68 5.21 8.82 2.12
CA GLY A 68 5.58 8.77 3.53
C GLY A 68 5.21 10.00 4.36
N ASN A 69 4.64 11.05 3.75
CA ASN A 69 4.18 12.26 4.44
C ASN A 69 2.89 12.02 5.22
#